data_AF-A0A1F3Y0R1-F1
#
_entry.id   AF-A0A1F3Y0R1-F1
#
_cell.length_a   1.000
_cell.length_b   1.000
_cell.length_c   1.000
_cell.angle_alpha   90.00
_cell.angle_beta   90.00
_cell.angle_gamma   90.00
#
_symmetry.space_group_name_H-M   'P 1'
#
loop_
_entity.id
_entity.type
_entity.pdbx_description
1 polymer ?
#
loop_
_entity_poly.entity_id
_entity_poly.type
_entity_poly.pdbx_seq_one_letter_code
_entity_poly.pdbx_strand_id
1 'polypeptide(L)'
;MNSVKTSDPNSRRHKRHICSSCVNFFVSWDAANPWGCKAHGFKSYEPPDVVVARTSGIVCQLFEEKNSLHAPSPQDASRQDDIDPRLRKGNWEFTA
;
A
#
# COMPACT_ATOMS: atom_id res chain seq x y z
N MET A 1 -1.62 35.84 27.51
CA MET A 1 -2.66 34.86 27.12
C MET A 1 -3.11 35.25 25.71
N ASN A 2 -2.90 34.54 24.60
CA ASN A 2 -2.82 33.11 24.32
C ASN A 2 -1.78 32.84 23.22
N SER A 3 -0.90 31.86 23.44
CA SER A 3 0.02 31.34 22.43
C SER A 3 -0.76 30.57 21.37
N VAL A 4 -1.04 31.20 20.23
CA VAL A 4 -1.40 30.48 19.01
C VAL A 4 -0.13 29.77 18.55
N LYS A 5 -0.01 28.48 18.90
CA LYS A 5 1.00 27.60 18.31
C LYS A 5 0.61 27.42 16.85
N THR A 6 1.25 28.16 15.96
CA THR A 6 1.22 27.89 14.53
C THR A 6 1.61 26.44 14.31
N SER A 7 0.64 25.66 13.81
CA SER A 7 0.76 24.28 13.39
C SER A 7 1.96 24.07 12.48
N ASP A 8 2.77 23.07 12.82
CA ASP A 8 4.01 22.71 12.14
C ASP A 8 3.82 22.55 10.62
N PRO A 9 4.69 23.14 9.77
CA PRO A 9 4.60 23.00 8.31
C PRO A 9 5.00 21.61 7.79
N ASN A 10 5.31 20.66 8.70
CA ASN A 10 5.73 19.30 8.37
C ASN A 10 5.01 18.23 9.20
N SER A 11 3.75 18.47 9.60
CA SER A 11 2.97 17.45 10.29
C SER A 11 2.17 16.59 9.29
N ARG A 12 2.76 15.46 8.92
CA ARG A 12 2.11 14.24 8.38
C ARG A 12 1.53 14.38 6.98
N ARG A 13 2.31 13.92 5.98
CA ARG A 13 1.69 13.35 4.78
C ARG A 13 0.82 12.17 5.23
N HIS A 14 -0.50 12.35 5.29
CA HIS A 14 -1.42 11.23 5.51
C HIS A 14 -1.15 10.19 4.43
N LYS A 15 -0.62 9.03 4.84
CA LYS A 15 -0.24 7.95 3.94
C LYS A 15 -1.50 7.55 3.16
N ARG A 16 -1.52 7.78 1.85
CA ARG A 16 -2.62 7.32 1.00
C ARG A 16 -2.49 5.82 0.85
N HIS A 17 -3.50 5.09 1.29
CA HIS A 17 -3.57 3.65 1.15
C HIS A 17 -4.20 3.28 -0.20
N ILE A 18 -3.61 2.32 -0.91
CA ILE A 18 -4.11 1.87 -2.20
C ILE A 18 -5.10 0.72 -1.97
N CYS A 19 -6.37 0.91 -2.31
CA CYS A 19 -7.40 -0.09 -2.03
C CYS A 19 -7.15 -1.47 -2.69
N SER A 20 -6.44 -1.55 -3.82
CA SER A 20 -6.09 -2.84 -4.44
C SER A 20 -5.20 -3.73 -3.57
N SER A 21 -4.41 -3.12 -2.67
CA SER A 21 -3.58 -3.81 -1.68
C SER A 21 -4.33 -4.10 -0.38
N CYS A 22 -5.63 -3.81 -0.28
CA CYS A 22 -6.42 -4.06 0.92
C CYS A 22 -7.04 -5.46 0.91
N VAL A 23 -7.06 -6.19 2.03
CA VAL A 23 -7.81 -7.46 2.15
C VAL A 23 -9.32 -7.27 2.07
N ASN A 24 -9.83 -6.09 2.46
CA ASN A 24 -11.25 -5.77 2.44
C ASN A 24 -11.77 -5.36 1.06
N PHE A 25 -10.88 -5.14 0.09
CA PHE A 25 -11.25 -4.79 -1.27
C PHE A 25 -11.73 -6.02 -2.05
N PHE A 26 -12.78 -5.85 -2.84
CA PHE A 26 -13.26 -6.87 -3.75
C PHE A 26 -13.80 -6.26 -5.04
N VAL A 27 -13.71 -7.03 -6.12
CA VAL A 27 -14.35 -6.71 -7.40
C VAL A 27 -15.73 -7.36 -7.41
N SER A 28 -16.75 -6.59 -7.76
CA SER A 28 -18.13 -7.04 -7.90
C SER A 28 -18.47 -7.32 -9.37
N TRP A 29 -19.46 -8.18 -9.60
CA TRP A 29 -20.02 -8.47 -10.92
C TRP A 29 -21.11 -7.49 -11.34
N ASP A 30 -21.40 -6.47 -10.52
CA ASP A 30 -22.33 -5.39 -10.86
C ASP A 30 -21.66 -4.44 -11.85
N ALA A 31 -22.22 -4.32 -13.06
CA ALA A 31 -21.69 -3.46 -14.12
C ALA A 31 -21.70 -1.97 -13.72
N ALA A 32 -22.65 -1.55 -12.86
CA ALA A 32 -22.71 -0.18 -12.39
C ALA A 32 -21.68 0.09 -11.27
N ASN A 33 -21.35 -0.92 -10.47
CA ASN A 33 -20.46 -0.79 -9.31
C ASN A 33 -19.47 -1.95 -9.24
N PRO A 34 -18.43 -1.93 -10.09
CA PRO A 34 -17.46 -3.02 -10.16
C PRO A 34 -16.55 -3.09 -8.92
N TRP A 35 -16.47 -2.04 -8.11
CA TRP A 35 -15.60 -2.00 -6.94
C TRP A 35 -16.38 -2.02 -5.64
N GLY A 36 -15.86 -2.69 -4.62
CA GLY A 36 -16.50 -2.77 -3.31
C GLY A 36 -15.53 -2.87 -2.15
N CYS A 37 -16.02 -2.46 -0.98
CA CYS A 37 -15.29 -2.54 0.28
C CYS A 37 -16.10 -3.34 1.31
N LYS A 38 -15.56 -4.44 1.82
CA LYS A 38 -16.22 -5.30 2.83
C LYS A 38 -16.29 -4.61 4.19
N ALA A 39 -15.25 -3.88 4.57
CA ALA A 39 -15.16 -3.20 5.85
C ALA A 39 -16.23 -2.10 6.02
N HIS A 40 -16.51 -1.36 4.94
CA HIS A 40 -17.55 -0.33 4.93
C HIS A 40 -18.91 -0.84 4.42
N GLY A 41 -18.97 -1.99 3.75
CA GLY A 41 -20.21 -2.61 3.32
C GLY A 41 -20.88 -1.97 2.09
N PHE A 42 -20.13 -1.27 1.23
CA PHE A 42 -20.67 -0.64 0.02
C PHE A 42 -19.97 -1.09 -1.26
N LYS A 43 -20.65 -0.85 -2.38
CA LYS A 43 -20.11 -0.95 -3.74
C LYS A 43 -20.16 0.43 -4.40
N SER A 44 -19.22 0.71 -5.28
CA SER A 44 -19.11 2.00 -5.96
C SER A 44 -18.57 1.85 -7.38
N TYR A 45 -18.92 2.83 -8.21
CA TYR A 45 -18.31 3.02 -9.51
C TYR A 45 -16.89 3.58 -9.40
N GLU A 46 -16.57 4.32 -8.34
CA GLU A 46 -15.22 4.87 -8.06
C GLU A 46 -14.44 3.99 -7.08
N PRO A 47 -13.09 4.05 -7.07
CA PRO A 47 -12.29 3.28 -6.13
C PRO A 47 -12.67 3.59 -4.68
N PRO A 48 -12.77 2.58 -3.80
CA PRO A 48 -13.32 2.79 -2.46
C PRO A 48 -12.45 3.70 -1.58
N ASP A 49 -11.15 3.84 -1.84
CA ASP A 49 -10.28 4.81 -1.18
C ASP A 49 -10.68 6.25 -1.49
N VAL A 50 -11.02 6.54 -2.74
CA VAL A 50 -11.51 7.86 -3.17
C VAL A 50 -12.87 8.17 -2.54
N VAL A 51 -13.78 7.20 -2.56
CA VAL A 51 -15.12 7.38 -1.97
C VAL A 51 -15.05 7.62 -0.47
N VAL A 52 -14.24 6.84 0.26
CA VAL A 52 -14.03 7.01 1.71
C VAL A 52 -13.36 8.35 2.01
N ALA A 53 -12.33 8.75 1.25
CA ALA A 53 -11.67 10.04 1.45
C ALA A 53 -12.60 11.22 1.19
N ARG A 54 -13.44 11.14 0.16
CA ARG A 54 -14.44 12.16 -0.16
C ARG A 54 -15.55 12.24 0.87
N THR A 55 -15.99 11.11 1.41
CA THR A 55 -17.12 11.06 2.35
C THR A 55 -16.70 11.41 3.77
N SER A 56 -15.56 10.89 4.23
CA SER A 56 -15.07 11.09 5.59
C SER A 56 -14.16 12.30 5.75
N GLY A 57 -13.59 12.82 4.66
CA GLY A 57 -12.57 13.87 4.68
C GLY A 57 -11.20 13.38 5.16
N ILE A 58 -11.04 12.09 5.46
CA ILE A 58 -9.80 11.49 5.98
C ILE A 58 -9.44 10.21 5.21
N VAL A 59 -8.19 9.76 5.33
CA VAL A 59 -7.76 8.48 4.75
C VAL A 59 -8.46 7.31 5.45
N CYS A 60 -8.72 6.23 4.70
CA CYS A 60 -9.38 5.03 5.19
C CYS A 60 -8.64 4.45 6.41
N GLN A 61 -9.32 4.43 7.56
CA GLN A 61 -8.78 3.92 8.83
C GLN A 61 -8.93 2.39 8.96
N LEU A 62 -9.80 1.77 8.15
CA LEU A 62 -10.04 0.33 8.14
C LEU A 62 -9.22 -0.38 7.04
N PHE A 63 -8.16 0.28 6.54
CA PHE A 63 -7.27 -0.32 5.58
C PHE A 63 -6.45 -1.42 6.26
N GLU A 64 -6.49 -2.61 5.69
CA GLU A 64 -5.72 -3.75 6.15
C GLU A 64 -4.95 -4.30 4.94
N GLU A 65 -3.62 -4.27 5.04
CA GLU A 65 -2.75 -4.63 3.93
C GLU A 65 -2.83 -6.14 3.65
N LYS A 66 -3.11 -6.49 2.41
CA LYS A 66 -3.02 -7.87 1.92
C LYS A 66 -1.55 -8.23 1.97
N ASN A 67 -1.22 -9.22 2.79
CA ASN A 67 0.14 -9.66 3.06
C ASN A 67 0.82 -10.13 1.75
N SER A 68 1.37 -9.20 0.98
CA SER A 68 2.30 -9.45 -0.10
C SER A 68 3.67 -9.52 0.54
N LEU A 69 4.13 -10.73 0.78
CA LEU A 69 5.44 -11.08 1.32
C LEU A 69 6.51 -9.99 1.01
N HIS A 70 6.87 -9.21 2.04
CA HIS A 70 8.01 -8.29 2.09
C HIS A 70 8.03 -7.06 1.14
N ALA A 71 7.63 -5.90 1.64
CA ALA A 71 8.47 -4.72 1.43
C ALA A 71 9.57 -4.80 2.49
N PRO A 72 10.88 -4.86 2.14
CA PRO A 72 11.91 -4.76 3.15
C PRO A 72 11.66 -3.47 3.92
N SER A 73 11.53 -3.58 5.24
CA SER A 73 11.51 -2.40 6.08
C SER A 73 12.81 -1.63 5.83
N PRO A 74 12.87 -0.30 6.06
CA PRO A 74 14.11 0.46 5.94
C PRO A 74 15.29 -0.10 6.77
N GLN A 75 15.01 -1.04 7.69
CA GLN A 75 15.95 -1.71 8.59
C GLN A 75 16.47 -3.05 8.03
N ASP A 76 15.83 -3.60 7.00
CA ASP A 76 16.26 -4.84 6.32
C ASP A 76 17.31 -4.56 5.22
N ALA A 77 17.47 -3.31 4.81
CA ALA A 77 18.50 -2.87 3.85
C ALA A 77 19.95 -2.89 4.42
N SER A 78 20.11 -3.18 5.72
CA SER A 78 21.43 -3.28 6.38
C SER A 78 21.93 -4.71 6.61
N ARG A 79 21.19 -5.76 6.22
CA ARG A 79 21.71 -7.13 6.17
C ARG A 79 22.38 -7.37 4.82
N GLN A 80 23.69 -7.13 4.75
CA GLN A 80 24.52 -7.59 3.65
C GLN A 80 24.82 -9.07 3.89
N ASP A 81 23.90 -9.95 3.48
CA ASP A 81 24.14 -11.38 3.55
C ASP A 81 25.21 -11.78 2.51
N ASP A 82 26.16 -12.57 2.99
CA ASP A 82 27.33 -13.08 2.30
C ASP A 82 26.98 -13.86 1.02
N ILE A 83 27.06 -13.20 -0.15
CA ILE A 83 27.06 -13.90 -1.43
C ILE A 83 28.36 -14.71 -1.53
N ASP A 84 28.28 -16.05 -1.45
CA ASP A 84 29.42 -16.95 -1.68
C ASP A 84 30.01 -16.70 -3.09
N PRO A 85 31.27 -16.25 -3.21
CA PRO A 85 31.88 -15.91 -4.48
C PRO A 85 32.03 -17.10 -5.44
N ARG A 86 31.78 -18.34 -5.01
CA ARG A 86 31.82 -19.53 -5.88
C ARG A 86 30.57 -19.70 -6.76
N LEU A 87 29.44 -19.06 -6.43
CA LEU A 87 28.19 -19.16 -7.20
C LEU A 87 28.14 -18.25 -8.45
N ARG A 88 29.16 -17.42 -8.70
CA ARG A 88 29.22 -16.51 -9.86
C ARG A 88 29.77 -17.15 -11.14
N LYS A 89 30.20 -18.41 -11.13
CA LYS A 89 30.73 -19.10 -12.33
C LYS A 89 29.65 -19.95 -13.01
N GLY A 90 28.65 -19.30 -13.58
CA GLY A 90 27.85 -19.87 -14.67
C GLY A 90 28.51 -19.52 -16.00
N ASN A 91 29.45 -20.34 -16.45
CA ASN A 91 30.02 -20.24 -17.80
C ASN A 91 28.94 -20.72 -18.77
N TRP A 92 28.18 -19.80 -19.36
CA TRP A 92 27.20 -20.10 -20.40
C TRP A 92 27.92 -20.21 -21.76
N GLU A 93 28.92 -21.08 -21.86
CA GLU A 93 29.54 -21.39 -23.15
C GLU A 93 28.55 -22.23 -23.97
N PHE A 94 27.74 -21.55 -24.79
CA PHE A 94 27.13 -22.19 -25.94
C PHE A 94 28.26 -22.54 -26.92
N THR A 95 28.54 -23.82 -27.05
CA THR A 95 29.38 -24.39 -28.09
C THR A 95 28.90 -23.95 -29.48
N ALA A 96 29.82 -23.56 -30.36
CA ALA A 96 29.63 -23.43 -31.80
C ALA A 96 30.18 -24.67 -32.51
#